data_AF-A0A961FTJ3-F1
#
_entry.id   AF-A0A961FTJ3-F1
#
_cell.length_a   1.000
_cell.length_b   1.000
_cell.length_c   1.000
_cell.angle_alpha   90.00
_cell.angle_beta   90.00
_cell.angle_gamma   90.00
#
_symmetry.space_group_name_H-M   'P 1'
#
loop_
_entity.id
_entity.type
_entity.pdbx_description
1 polymer ?
#
loop_
_entity_poly.entity_id
_entity_poly.type
_entity_poly.pdbx_seq_one_letter_code
_entity_poly.pdbx_strand_id
1 'polypeptide(L)'
;SDGTVDFEVNFKGANRMSLRIEWGNRQGSCRLVVSRTSVELTKNPSKGEGSDAIETVLRKPVQLDPGTWYPVRITFHGDEATVRVNDFVGKSRHTVFAEKKTGLNFLVFGDSAGLRKVRVAPGQ
;
A
#
# COMPACT_ATOMS: atom_id res chain seq x y z
N SER A 1 -0.14 13.91 -5.71
CA SER A 1 1.09 14.58 -5.25
C SER A 1 2.11 13.57 -4.81
N ASP A 2 3.37 13.86 -5.10
CA ASP A 2 4.51 13.00 -4.82
C ASP A 2 4.78 12.88 -3.32
N GLY A 3 5.40 11.78 -2.93
CA GLY A 3 5.73 11.53 -1.53
C GLY A 3 5.97 10.08 -1.21
N THR A 4 6.41 9.85 0.02
CA THR A 4 6.76 8.53 0.53
C THR A 4 6.02 8.24 1.83
N VAL A 5 5.52 7.01 1.95
CA VAL A 5 5.12 6.42 3.23
C VAL A 5 6.09 5.28 3.54
N ASP A 6 6.72 5.36 4.72
CA ASP A 6 7.71 4.41 5.22
C ASP A 6 7.27 3.92 6.60
N PHE A 7 7.35 2.61 6.84
CA PHE A 7 7.02 2.01 8.13
C PHE A 7 7.60 0.59 8.22
N GLU A 8 7.51 -0.01 9.40
CA GLU A 8 7.76 -1.44 9.58
C GLU A 8 6.47 -2.15 10.03
N VAL A 9 6.27 -3.38 9.55
CA VAL A 9 5.13 -4.23 9.90
C VAL A 9 5.61 -5.54 10.52
N ASN A 10 4.86 -6.03 11.51
CA ASN A 10 5.07 -7.33 12.13
C ASN A 10 3.73 -8.08 12.22
N PHE A 11 3.63 -9.23 11.57
CA PHE A 11 2.41 -10.04 11.57
C PHE A 11 2.35 -10.90 12.85
N LYS A 12 1.38 -10.59 13.72
CA LYS A 12 1.11 -11.29 14.99
C LYS A 12 -0.20 -12.07 14.90
N GLY A 13 -0.32 -12.90 13.87
CA GLY A 13 -1.55 -13.64 13.55
C GLY A 13 -2.39 -13.03 12.42
N ALA A 14 -2.18 -11.76 12.08
CA ALA A 14 -2.84 -11.16 10.91
C ALA A 14 -2.46 -11.86 9.59
N ASN A 15 -3.45 -12.04 8.73
CA ASN A 15 -3.29 -12.62 7.40
C ASN A 15 -2.67 -11.60 6.44
N ARG A 16 -3.04 -10.32 6.60
CA ARG A 16 -2.51 -9.20 5.80
C ARG A 16 -2.73 -7.86 6.50
N MET A 17 -1.95 -6.88 6.06
CA MET A 17 -2.13 -5.46 6.34
C MET A 17 -2.29 -4.73 5.01
N SER A 18 -3.19 -3.76 4.95
CA SER A 18 -3.36 -2.86 3.81
C SER A 18 -3.11 -1.43 4.24
N LEU A 19 -2.18 -0.76 3.56
CA LEU A 19 -2.10 0.70 3.56
C LEU A 19 -3.03 1.21 2.47
N ARG A 20 -4.19 1.75 2.86
CA ARG A 20 -5.12 2.43 1.95
C ARG A 20 -4.75 3.91 1.86
N ILE A 21 -4.65 4.40 0.62
CA ILE A 21 -4.28 5.76 0.30
C ILE A 21 -5.44 6.37 -0.49
N GLU A 22 -6.08 7.38 0.08
CA GLU A 22 -7.24 8.06 -0.51
C GLU A 22 -6.81 9.27 -1.33
N TRP A 23 -7.57 9.60 -2.37
CA TRP A 23 -7.40 10.84 -3.14
C TRP A 23 -8.71 11.59 -3.33
N GLY A 24 -8.57 12.86 -3.72
CA GLY A 24 -9.67 13.70 -4.21
C GLY A 24 -10.81 13.91 -3.21
N ASN A 25 -10.56 13.80 -1.90
CA ASN A 25 -11.61 13.81 -0.85
C ASN A 25 -12.64 12.66 -1.05
N ARG A 26 -12.14 11.42 -0.96
CA ARG A 26 -12.91 10.17 -1.12
C ARG A 26 -13.45 9.92 -2.52
N GLN A 27 -12.79 10.44 -3.55
CA GLN A 27 -13.10 10.09 -4.95
C GLN A 27 -12.64 8.69 -5.30
N GLY A 28 -11.59 8.20 -4.64
CA GLY A 28 -11.13 6.83 -4.77
C GLY A 28 -9.97 6.54 -3.83
N SER A 29 -9.43 5.32 -3.95
CA SER A 29 -8.25 4.92 -3.18
C SER A 29 -7.47 3.81 -3.85
N CYS A 30 -6.17 3.73 -3.55
CA CYS A 30 -5.36 2.55 -3.84
C CYS A 30 -4.94 1.89 -2.53
N ARG A 31 -4.53 0.63 -2.60
CA ARG A 31 -4.05 -0.16 -1.46
C ARG A 31 -2.74 -0.81 -1.80
N LEU A 32 -1.74 -0.56 -0.98
CA LEU A 32 -0.62 -1.49 -0.83
C LEU A 32 -1.04 -2.56 0.17
N VAL A 33 -1.25 -3.79 -0.31
CA VAL A 33 -1.54 -4.96 0.50
C VAL A 33 -0.24 -5.73 0.71
N VAL A 34 0.11 -5.96 1.97
CA VAL A 34 1.22 -6.82 2.36
C VAL A 34 0.66 -7.97 3.17
N SER A 35 0.85 -9.19 2.69
CA SER A 35 0.57 -10.43 3.41
C SER A 35 1.86 -11.20 3.63
N ARG A 36 1.78 -12.34 4.33
CA ARG A 36 2.93 -13.24 4.46
C ARG A 36 3.36 -13.90 3.15
N THR A 37 2.49 -13.91 2.14
CA THR A 37 2.69 -14.65 0.89
C THR A 37 2.68 -13.78 -0.36
N SER A 38 2.24 -12.53 -0.27
CA SER A 38 2.15 -11.61 -1.42
C SER A 38 2.25 -10.14 -1.03
N VAL A 39 2.74 -9.36 -1.99
CA VAL A 39 2.66 -7.90 -2.02
C VAL A 39 1.85 -7.50 -3.24
N GLU A 40 0.82 -6.68 -3.05
CA GLU A 40 -0.09 -6.23 -4.10
C GLU A 40 -0.30 -4.71 -4.03
N LEU A 41 -0.27 -4.04 -5.18
CA LEU A 41 -0.72 -2.65 -5.32
C LEU A 41 -1.97 -2.65 -6.18
N THR A 42 -3.08 -2.20 -5.59
CA THR A 42 -4.40 -2.29 -6.20
C THR A 42 -5.11 -0.95 -6.15
N LYS A 43 -5.64 -0.50 -7.29
CA LYS A 43 -6.61 0.59 -7.35
C LYS A 43 -7.99 0.03 -7.00
N ASN A 44 -8.65 0.60 -6.01
CA ASN A 44 -10.04 0.27 -5.69
C ASN A 44 -10.99 1.02 -6.62
N PRO A 45 -12.26 0.60 -6.72
CA PRO A 45 -13.29 1.37 -7.41
C PRO A 45 -13.33 2.81 -6.90
N SER A 46 -13.34 3.73 -7.83
CA SER A 46 -13.62 5.14 -7.63
C SER A 46 -15.12 5.33 -7.40
N LYS A 47 -15.50 6.51 -6.90
CA LYS A 47 -16.90 6.88 -6.73
C LYS A 47 -17.65 6.76 -8.06
N GLY A 48 -18.73 5.96 -8.07
CA GLY A 48 -19.55 5.73 -9.25
C GLY A 48 -19.14 4.53 -10.10
N GLU A 49 -17.98 3.91 -9.83
CA GLU A 49 -17.59 2.66 -10.47
C GLU A 49 -18.17 1.44 -9.75
N GLY A 50 -18.35 0.34 -10.49
CA GLY A 50 -18.79 -0.94 -9.94
C GLY A 50 -17.76 -1.60 -9.03
N SER A 51 -18.20 -2.54 -8.19
CA SER A 51 -17.31 -3.28 -7.27
C SER A 51 -16.24 -4.14 -7.98
N ASP A 52 -16.45 -4.40 -9.26
CA ASP A 52 -15.57 -5.13 -10.17
C ASP A 52 -14.47 -4.24 -10.79
N ALA A 53 -14.54 -2.91 -10.66
CA ALA A 53 -13.54 -1.96 -11.15
C ALA A 53 -12.26 -1.90 -10.28
N ILE A 54 -11.89 -3.04 -9.68
CA ILE A 54 -10.66 -3.26 -8.94
C ILE A 54 -9.55 -3.57 -9.96
N GLU A 55 -8.46 -2.82 -9.90
CA GLU A 55 -7.32 -3.04 -10.79
C GLU A 55 -6.05 -3.31 -10.00
N THR A 56 -5.52 -4.53 -10.08
CA THR A 56 -4.23 -4.89 -9.46
C THR A 56 -3.10 -4.64 -10.45
N VAL A 57 -2.34 -3.58 -10.19
CA VAL A 57 -1.29 -3.08 -11.09
C VAL A 57 0.10 -3.58 -10.72
N LEU A 58 0.24 -4.23 -9.56
CA LEU A 58 1.44 -4.93 -9.13
C LEU A 58 1.02 -6.11 -8.25
N ARG A 59 1.55 -7.30 -8.52
CA ARG A 59 1.42 -8.45 -7.63
C ARG A 59 2.68 -9.28 -7.69
N LYS A 60 3.26 -9.56 -6.52
CA LYS A 60 4.40 -10.47 -6.41
C LYS A 60 4.27 -11.40 -5.20
N PRO A 61 4.58 -12.69 -5.37
CA PRO A 61 4.79 -13.58 -4.24
C PRO A 61 5.96 -13.10 -3.39
N VAL A 62 5.82 -13.24 -2.08
CA VAL A 62 6.89 -13.06 -1.09
C VAL A 62 6.77 -14.15 -0.04
N GLN A 63 7.77 -14.31 0.81
CA GLN A 63 7.70 -15.16 1.98
C GLN A 63 8.13 -14.35 3.19
N LEU A 64 7.17 -13.99 4.04
CA LEU A 64 7.40 -13.24 5.27
C LEU A 64 6.96 -14.08 6.47
N ASP A 65 7.81 -14.12 7.48
CA ASP A 65 7.58 -14.90 8.70
C ASP A 65 6.73 -14.12 9.71
N PRO A 66 5.85 -14.79 10.47
CA PRO A 66 5.17 -14.17 11.59
C PRO A 66 6.18 -13.76 12.67
N GLY A 67 5.88 -12.71 13.43
CA GLY A 67 6.74 -12.25 14.52
C GLY A 67 8.01 -11.50 14.07
N THR A 68 8.30 -11.41 12.77
CA THR A 68 9.43 -10.65 12.21
C THR A 68 8.99 -9.23 11.80
N TRP A 69 9.85 -8.25 12.05
CA TRP A 69 9.64 -6.87 11.58
C TRP A 69 10.20 -6.70 10.17
N TYR A 70 9.35 -6.35 9.22
CA TYR A 70 9.73 -6.08 7.83
C TYR A 70 9.57 -4.61 7.47
N PRO A 71 10.57 -3.99 6.80
CA PRO A 71 10.44 -2.64 6.30
C PRO A 71 9.49 -2.62 5.09
N VAL A 72 8.64 -1.60 5.04
CA VAL A 72 7.71 -1.33 3.94
C VAL A 72 7.85 0.14 3.53
N ARG A 73 8.01 0.37 2.24
CA ARG A 73 8.02 1.72 1.66
C ARG A 73 7.18 1.76 0.40
N ILE A 74 6.36 2.79 0.27
CA ILE A 74 5.76 3.17 -1.02
C ILE A 74 6.11 4.62 -1.32
N THR A 75 6.66 4.85 -2.51
CA THR A 75 7.05 6.17 -3.01
C THR A 75 6.27 6.45 -4.28
N PHE A 76 5.63 7.61 -4.36
CA PHE A 76 4.93 8.10 -5.54
C PHE A 76 5.73 9.22 -6.20
N HIS A 77 5.85 9.14 -7.52
CA HIS A 77 6.41 10.19 -8.37
C HIS A 77 5.57 10.30 -9.65
N GLY A 78 4.78 11.36 -9.77
CA GLY A 78 3.77 11.49 -10.81
C GLY A 78 2.80 10.31 -10.82
N ASP A 79 2.68 9.66 -11.96
CA ASP A 79 1.85 8.47 -12.20
C ASP A 79 2.55 7.15 -11.81
N GLU A 80 3.80 7.17 -11.33
CA GLU A 80 4.55 5.99 -10.93
C GLU A 80 4.53 5.77 -9.40
N ALA A 81 4.37 4.52 -8.98
CA ALA A 81 4.56 4.08 -7.62
C ALA A 81 5.69 3.03 -7.55
N THR A 82 6.65 3.25 -6.66
CA THR A 82 7.68 2.27 -6.28
C THR A 82 7.35 1.69 -4.91
N VAL A 83 7.19 0.38 -4.83
CA VAL A 83 6.93 -0.38 -3.61
C VAL A 83 8.19 -1.15 -3.22
N ARG A 84 8.55 -1.11 -1.93
CA ARG A 84 9.57 -1.97 -1.32
C ARG A 84 8.99 -2.68 -0.11
N VAL A 85 9.20 -3.98 -0.02
CA VAL A 85 8.83 -4.79 1.15
C VAL A 85 9.95 -5.78 1.39
N ASN A 86 10.71 -5.59 2.47
CA ASN A 86 11.95 -6.34 2.69
C ASN A 86 12.86 -6.28 1.44
N ASP A 87 13.24 -7.43 0.87
CA ASP A 87 14.08 -7.55 -0.32
C ASP A 87 13.31 -7.33 -1.64
N PHE A 88 11.97 -7.34 -1.60
CA PHE A 88 11.17 -7.10 -2.79
C PHE A 88 11.15 -5.60 -3.16
N VAL A 89 11.40 -5.31 -4.44
CA VAL A 89 11.18 -3.99 -5.05
C VAL A 89 10.35 -4.15 -6.32
N GLY A 90 9.27 -3.38 -6.43
CA GLY A 90 8.40 -3.35 -7.60
C GLY A 90 7.99 -1.95 -7.98
N LYS A 91 7.73 -1.74 -9.27
CA LYS A 91 7.23 -0.48 -9.81
C LYS A 91 5.94 -0.71 -10.57
N SER A 92 5.05 0.27 -10.56
CA SER A 92 3.86 0.27 -11.39
C SER A 92 3.44 1.69 -11.72
N ARG A 93 2.66 1.85 -12.80
CA ARG A 93 2.13 3.12 -13.26
C ARG A 93 0.61 3.08 -13.29
N HIS A 94 -0.02 4.14 -12.81
CA HIS A 94 -1.46 4.37 -12.96
C HIS A 94 -1.74 5.85 -12.76
N THR A 95 -2.62 6.44 -13.58
CA THR A 95 -2.95 7.88 -13.55
C THR A 95 -3.35 8.39 -12.15
N VAL A 96 -4.18 7.63 -11.41
CA VAL A 96 -4.58 7.96 -10.03
C VAL A 96 -3.42 8.13 -9.04
N PHE A 97 -2.23 7.62 -9.35
CA PHE A 97 -1.05 7.84 -8.50
C PHE A 97 -0.59 9.31 -8.54
N ALA A 98 -0.89 10.06 -9.60
CA ALA A 98 -0.58 11.49 -9.66
C ALA A 98 -1.52 12.33 -8.77
N GLU A 99 -2.71 11.82 -8.47
CA GLU A 99 -3.75 12.53 -7.71
C GLU A 99 -3.28 12.97 -6.33
N LYS A 100 -3.85 14.09 -5.84
CA LYS A 100 -3.56 14.58 -4.48
C LYS A 100 -4.04 13.57 -3.45
N LYS A 101 -3.11 13.04 -2.67
CA LYS A 101 -3.41 12.12 -1.57
C LYS A 101 -4.01 12.92 -0.42
N THR A 102 -5.11 12.43 0.13
CA THR A 102 -5.90 13.13 1.16
C THR A 102 -6.05 12.33 2.45
N GLY A 103 -5.68 11.04 2.46
CA GLY A 103 -5.81 10.21 3.65
C GLY A 103 -4.97 8.94 3.56
N LEU A 104 -4.53 8.47 4.73
CA LEU A 104 -3.83 7.21 4.92
C LEU A 104 -4.54 6.40 5.99
N ASN A 105 -4.88 5.15 5.69
CA ASN A 105 -5.50 4.24 6.63
C ASN A 105 -4.73 2.93 6.65
N PHE A 106 -4.40 2.43 7.84
CA PHE A 106 -3.87 1.08 8.01
C PHE A 106 -5.01 0.14 8.39
N LEU A 107 -5.22 -0.90 7.58
CA LEU A 107 -6.24 -1.91 7.81
C LEU A 107 -5.55 -3.24 8.06
N VAL A 108 -5.82 -3.86 9.20
CA VAL A 108 -5.29 -5.19 9.56
C VAL A 108 -6.43 -6.19 9.46
N PHE A 109 -6.15 -7.36 8.87
CA PHE A 109 -7.15 -8.41 8.64
C PHE A 109 -6.71 -9.75 9.22
N GLY A 110 -7.67 -10.50 9.74
CA GLY A 110 -7.43 -11.72 10.51
C GLY A 110 -7.36 -11.35 11.98
N ASP A 111 -6.19 -11.49 12.58
CA ASP A 111 -5.93 -11.13 13.97
C ASP A 111 -5.15 -9.79 14.05
N SER A 112 -3.96 -9.77 14.64
CA SER A 112 -3.23 -8.54 14.95
C SER A 112 -1.93 -8.37 14.16
N ALA A 113 -1.52 -7.11 13.99
CA ALA A 113 -0.23 -6.73 13.44
C ALA A 113 0.33 -5.52 14.19
N GLY A 114 1.65 -5.50 14.37
CA GLY A 114 2.36 -4.32 14.85
C GLY A 114 2.74 -3.40 13.68
N LEU A 115 2.63 -2.09 13.90
CA LEU A 115 3.15 -1.05 13.02
C LEU A 115 4.08 -0.16 13.83
N ARG A 116 5.26 0.17 13.30
CA ARG A 116 6.18 1.11 13.95
C ARG A 116 6.95 1.93 12.93
N LYS A 117 7.62 2.98 13.43
CA LYS A 117 8.43 3.92 12.64
C LYS A 117 7.69 4.50 11.43
N VAL A 118 6.38 4.74 11.58
CA VAL A 118 5.57 5.33 10.50
C VAL A 118 6.06 6.75 10.21
N ARG A 119 6.44 6.99 8.96
CA ARG A 119 6.87 8.29 8.45
C ARG A 119 6.18 8.57 7.14
N VAL A 120 5.67 9.79 7.01
CA VAL A 120 5.14 10.34 5.76
C VAL A 120 6.02 11.53 5.39
N ALA A 121 6.54 11.53 4.18
CA ALA A 121 7.39 12.61 3.67
C ALA A 121 6.88 13.11 2.31
N PRO A 122 6.89 14.43 2.06
CA PRO A 122 6.59 14.96 0.73
C PRO A 122 7.66 14.51 -0.29
N GLY A 123 7.29 14.49 -1.57
CA GLY A 123 8.27 14.36 -2.65
C GLY A 123 9.17 15.59 -2.69
N GLN A 124 10.45 15.39 -3.03
CA GLN A 124 11.35 16.49 -3.37
C GLN A 124 11.06 17.00 -4.77
#